data_AF-A0A969EJW0-F1
#
_entry.id   AF-A0A969EJW0-F1
#
_cell.length_a   1.000
_cell.length_b   1.000
_cell.length_c   1.000
_cell.angle_alpha   90.00
_cell.angle_beta   90.00
_cell.angle_gamma   90.00
#
_symmetry.space_group_name_H-M   'P 1'
#
loop_
_entity.id
_entity.type
_entity.pdbx_description
1 polymer ?
#
loop_
_entity_poly.entity_id
_entity_poly.type
_entity_poly.pdbx_seq_one_letter_code
_entity_poly.pdbx_strand_id
1 'polypeptide(L)'
;MKILKWIGIILGGLILIIALAAGGMIVSTTNRFNKTYDITPEPLSVAIADGDLAVGEHWAEIHCRACHGEDLGGGPFFEDPSIGYVDAPNLTAGKGGIGTEMTDEDWVLAIRHGVMHDGTSVFIMPSNDFYYLSDADLAGITRFH
;
A
#
# COMPACT_ATOMS: atom_id res chain seq x y z
N MET A 1 -46.42 28.64 -16.39
CA MET A 1 -45.53 28.95 -15.23
C MET A 1 -45.42 27.84 -14.17
N LYS A 2 -46.37 26.90 -14.03
CA LYS A 2 -46.26 25.80 -13.05
C LYS A 2 -45.24 24.72 -13.42
N ILE A 3 -45.12 24.40 -14.71
CA ILE A 3 -44.16 23.41 -15.24
C ILE A 3 -42.70 23.82 -14.97
N LEU A 4 -42.35 25.09 -15.18
CA LEU A 4 -41.00 25.60 -14.93
C LEU A 4 -40.59 25.49 -13.45
N LYS A 5 -41.55 25.67 -12.52
CA LYS A 5 -41.32 25.49 -11.08
C LYS A 5 -41.05 24.02 -10.72
N TRP A 6 -41.80 23.09 -11.30
CA TRP A 6 -41.59 21.65 -11.08
C TRP A 6 -40.27 21.16 -11.67
N ILE A 7 -39.90 21.63 -12.86
CA ILE A 7 -38.59 21.33 -13.46
C ILE A 7 -37.46 21.81 -12.54
N GLY A 8 -37.56 23.03 -12.00
CA GLY A 8 -36.57 23.56 -11.05
C GLY A 8 -36.46 22.73 -9.77
N ILE A 9 -37.58 22.27 -9.22
CA ILE A 9 -37.59 21.41 -8.02
C ILE A 9 -36.94 20.05 -8.32
N ILE A 10 -37.28 19.43 -9.46
CA ILE A 10 -36.72 18.12 -9.85
C ILE A 10 -35.21 18.24 -10.09
N LEU A 11 -34.76 19.25 -10.84
CA LEU A 11 -33.33 19.46 -11.09
C LEU A 11 -32.58 19.80 -9.80
N GLY A 12 -33.12 20.66 -8.95
CA GLY A 12 -32.53 20.99 -7.65
C GLY A 12 -32.42 19.77 -6.74
N GLY A 13 -33.47 18.94 -6.70
CA GLY A 13 -33.47 17.67 -5.96
C GLY A 13 -32.43 16.69 -6.50
N LEU A 14 -32.32 16.55 -7.82
CA LEU A 14 -31.33 15.68 -8.45
C LEU A 14 -29.89 16.13 -8.13
N ILE A 15 -29.62 17.44 -8.24
CA ILE A 15 -28.31 18.01 -7.91
C ILE A 15 -27.98 17.76 -6.43
N LEU A 16 -28.94 17.95 -5.52
CA LEU A 16 -28.75 17.70 -4.10
C LEU A 16 -28.43 16.22 -3.83
N ILE A 17 -29.15 15.29 -4.47
CA ILE A 17 -28.88 13.85 -4.32
C ILE A 17 -27.48 13.50 -4.83
N ILE A 18 -27.08 14.02 -6.00
CA ILE A 18 -25.74 13.79 -6.56
C ILE A 18 -24.67 14.33 -5.61
N ALA A 19 -24.85 15.55 -5.08
CA ALA A 19 -23.90 16.15 -4.14
C ALA A 19 -23.78 15.33 -2.84
N LEU A 20 -24.90 14.84 -2.29
CA LEU A 20 -24.90 13.98 -1.10
C LEU A 20 -24.23 12.63 -1.37
N ALA A 21 -24.50 12.01 -2.52
CA ALA A 21 -23.87 10.75 -2.91
C ALA A 21 -22.36 10.91 -3.10
N ALA A 22 -21.92 11.96 -3.81
CA ALA A 22 -20.51 12.27 -4.00
C ALA A 22 -19.82 12.58 -2.67
N GLY A 23 -20.43 13.41 -1.81
CA GLY A 23 -19.89 13.72 -0.48
C GLY A 23 -19.77 12.48 0.40
N GLY A 24 -20.79 11.62 0.40
CA GLY A 24 -20.76 10.35 1.14
C GLY A 24 -19.68 9.39 0.64
N MET A 25 -19.48 9.32 -0.68
CA MET A 25 -18.42 8.49 -1.27
C MET A 25 -17.03 9.01 -0.92
N ILE A 26 -16.80 10.33 -1.00
CA ILE A 26 -15.52 10.94 -0.61
C ILE A 26 -15.22 10.63 0.85
N VAL A 27 -16.16 10.89 1.76
CA VAL A 27 -15.98 10.64 3.21
C VAL A 27 -15.74 9.15 3.49
N SER A 28 -16.49 8.26 2.84
CA SER A 28 -16.29 6.82 3.01
C SER A 28 -14.91 6.37 2.50
N THR A 29 -14.45 6.93 1.39
CA THR A 29 -13.16 6.59 0.80
C THR A 29 -12.02 7.12 1.68
N THR A 30 -12.07 8.38 2.10
CA THR A 30 -11.05 8.96 3.00
C THR A 30 -10.98 8.21 4.32
N ASN A 31 -12.12 7.83 4.90
CA ASN A 31 -12.15 7.08 6.16
C ASN A 31 -11.58 5.67 6.01
N ARG A 32 -11.69 5.04 4.83
CA ARG A 32 -11.10 3.72 4.58
C ARG A 32 -9.59 3.81 4.41
N PHE A 33 -9.10 4.79 3.65
CA PHE A 33 -7.67 4.99 3.44
C PHE A 33 -6.94 5.47 4.69
N ASN A 34 -7.56 6.35 5.48
CA ASN A 34 -6.98 6.90 6.71
C ASN A 34 -7.23 6.01 7.94
N LYS A 35 -7.81 4.81 7.75
CA LYS A 35 -8.01 3.90 8.87
C LYS A 35 -6.65 3.37 9.30
N THR A 36 -6.35 3.55 10.59
CA THR A 36 -5.13 3.01 11.19
C THR A 36 -5.40 1.68 11.89
N TYR A 37 -4.37 0.85 11.93
CA TYR A 37 -4.33 -0.45 12.57
C TYR A 37 -3.18 -0.46 13.57
N ASP A 38 -3.47 -0.91 14.78
CA ASP A 38 -2.47 -1.10 15.83
C ASP A 38 -2.19 -2.60 15.93
N ILE A 39 -1.06 -3.02 15.35
CA ILE A 39 -0.61 -4.41 15.34
C ILE A 39 0.81 -4.41 15.90
N THR A 40 1.06 -5.25 16.90
CA THR A 40 2.40 -5.50 17.39
C THR A 40 3.03 -6.62 16.55
N PRO A 41 4.01 -6.33 15.67
CA PRO A 41 4.65 -7.35 14.86
C PRO A 41 5.50 -8.27 15.72
N GLU A 42 5.65 -9.52 15.28
CA GLU A 42 6.58 -10.46 15.91
C GLU A 42 8.02 -10.06 15.57
N PRO A 43 8.93 -9.94 16.55
CA PRO A 43 10.30 -9.54 16.28
C PRO A 43 11.02 -10.58 15.41
N LEU A 44 11.73 -10.11 14.38
CA LEU A 44 12.65 -10.94 13.61
C LEU A 44 13.87 -11.27 14.47
N SER A 45 13.80 -12.40 15.19
CA SER A 45 14.87 -12.83 16.12
C SER A 45 15.89 -13.80 15.51
N VAL A 46 15.85 -13.98 14.19
CA VAL A 46 16.71 -14.94 13.48
C VAL A 46 18.08 -14.33 13.19
N ALA A 47 19.14 -15.07 13.54
CA ALA A 47 20.49 -14.74 13.11
C ALA A 47 20.63 -15.03 11.61
N ILE A 48 20.92 -14.00 10.81
CA ILE A 48 21.12 -14.10 9.36
C ILE A 48 22.45 -14.81 9.09
N ALA A 49 22.41 -15.93 8.37
CA ALA A 49 23.57 -16.52 7.74
C ALA A 49 23.74 -16.00 6.31
N ASP A 50 24.95 -16.09 5.73
CA ASP A 50 25.22 -15.62 4.36
C ASP A 50 24.31 -16.27 3.30
N GLY A 51 23.82 -17.50 3.54
CA GLY A 51 22.87 -18.18 2.66
C GLY A 51 21.47 -17.57 2.67
N ASP A 52 21.08 -16.89 3.74
CA ASP A 52 19.75 -16.29 3.90
C ASP A 52 19.60 -15.02 3.06
N LEU A 53 20.70 -14.32 2.77
CA LEU A 53 20.70 -13.15 1.89
C LEU A 53 20.43 -13.51 0.43
N ALA A 54 21.02 -14.59 -0.07
CA ALA A 54 20.77 -15.07 -1.44
C ALA A 54 19.33 -15.55 -1.63
N VAL A 55 18.75 -16.16 -0.59
CA VAL A 55 17.33 -16.55 -0.57
C VAL A 55 16.44 -15.30 -0.53
N GLY A 56 16.79 -14.32 0.30
CA GLY A 56 16.10 -13.03 0.37
C GLY A 56 16.09 -12.29 -0.97
N GLU A 57 17.23 -12.24 -1.66
CA GLU A 57 17.33 -11.69 -3.02
C GLU A 57 16.40 -12.40 -4.00
N HIS A 58 16.37 -13.74 -3.97
CA HIS A 58 15.51 -14.54 -4.83
C HIS A 58 14.02 -14.27 -4.56
N TRP A 59 13.61 -14.14 -3.30
CA TRP A 59 12.24 -13.77 -2.95
C TRP A 59 11.90 -12.37 -3.44
N ALA A 60 12.80 -11.39 -3.24
CA ALA A 60 12.59 -10.03 -3.72
C ALA A 60 12.43 -10.00 -5.25
N GLU A 61 13.21 -10.81 -5.98
CA GLU A 61 13.11 -10.96 -7.43
C GLU A 61 11.73 -11.45 -7.87
N ILE A 62 11.21 -12.51 -7.24
CA ILE A 62 9.93 -13.13 -7.66
C ILE A 62 8.71 -12.34 -7.17
N HIS A 63 8.79 -11.71 -6.01
CA HIS A 63 7.61 -11.16 -5.32
C HIS A 63 7.57 -9.64 -5.19
N CYS A 64 8.71 -8.96 -5.22
CA CYS A 64 8.77 -7.51 -4.98
C CYS A 64 9.01 -6.72 -6.28
N ARG A 65 9.94 -7.16 -7.13
CA ARG A 65 10.38 -6.41 -8.32
C ARG A 65 9.27 -6.13 -9.33
N ALA A 66 8.32 -7.05 -9.49
CA ALA A 66 7.20 -6.87 -10.41
C ALA A 66 6.37 -5.61 -10.11
N CYS A 67 6.35 -5.15 -8.86
CA CYS A 67 5.63 -3.95 -8.45
C CYS A 67 6.58 -2.79 -8.12
N HIS A 68 7.70 -3.06 -7.45
CA HIS A 68 8.62 -2.04 -6.94
C HIS A 68 9.81 -1.76 -7.87
N GLY A 69 9.80 -2.28 -9.11
CA GLY A 69 10.88 -2.10 -10.07
C GLY A 69 12.04 -3.09 -9.87
N GLU A 70 12.85 -3.25 -10.92
CA GLU A 70 13.93 -4.24 -10.97
C GLU A 70 14.99 -4.06 -9.86
N ASP A 71 15.24 -2.82 -9.46
CA ASP A 71 16.18 -2.46 -8.40
C ASP A 71 15.48 -2.13 -7.07
N LEU A 72 14.18 -2.43 -6.95
CA LEU A 72 13.32 -2.03 -5.84
C LEU A 72 13.22 -0.49 -5.66
N GLY A 73 13.62 0.28 -6.68
CA GLY A 73 13.62 1.74 -6.70
C GLY A 73 12.23 2.39 -6.80
N GLY A 74 11.17 1.59 -6.85
CA GLY A 74 9.79 2.04 -7.03
C GLY A 74 9.48 2.38 -8.48
N GLY A 75 8.33 3.01 -8.69
CA GLY A 75 7.89 3.47 -10.01
C GLY A 75 6.42 3.18 -10.29
N PRO A 76 5.97 3.44 -11.53
CA PRO A 76 4.56 3.30 -11.89
C PRO A 76 4.12 1.85 -11.81
N PHE A 77 3.35 1.51 -10.78
CA PHE A 77 2.67 0.22 -10.69
C PHE A 77 1.45 0.19 -11.63
N PHE A 78 0.73 1.31 -11.70
CA PHE A 78 -0.43 1.48 -12.57
C PHE A 78 -0.43 2.88 -13.16
N GLU A 79 -0.45 2.97 -14.49
CA GLU A 79 -0.57 4.23 -15.22
C GLU A 79 -1.57 4.07 -16.36
N ASP A 80 -2.77 4.63 -16.18
CA ASP A 80 -3.78 4.72 -17.22
C ASP A 80 -4.43 6.12 -17.18
N PRO A 81 -4.29 6.94 -18.24
CA PRO A 81 -4.82 8.31 -18.28
C PRO A 81 -6.34 8.42 -18.07
N SER A 82 -7.09 7.34 -18.27
CA SER A 82 -8.54 7.28 -18.10
C SER A 82 -8.98 6.79 -16.71
N ILE A 83 -8.09 6.12 -15.97
CA ILE A 83 -8.41 5.52 -14.66
C ILE A 83 -7.62 6.18 -13.53
N GLY A 84 -6.32 6.44 -13.71
CA GLY A 84 -5.45 7.07 -12.71
C GLY A 84 -4.01 6.60 -12.77
N TYR A 85 -3.23 7.05 -11.78
CA TYR A 85 -1.82 6.75 -11.62
C TYR A 85 -1.53 6.30 -10.19
N VAL A 86 -0.80 5.20 -10.03
CA VAL A 86 -0.40 4.64 -8.73
C VAL A 86 1.06 4.22 -8.83
N ASP A 87 1.90 4.80 -7.97
CA ASP A 87 3.29 4.43 -7.81
C ASP A 87 3.46 3.39 -6.70
N ALA A 88 4.35 2.44 -6.93
CA ALA A 88 4.96 1.67 -5.86
C ALA A 88 6.10 2.47 -5.22
N PRO A 89 6.25 2.43 -3.89
CA PRO A 89 7.31 3.15 -3.20
C PRO A 89 8.70 2.59 -3.53
N ASN A 90 9.69 3.47 -3.48
CA ASN A 90 11.11 3.13 -3.52
C ASN A 90 11.52 2.49 -2.19
N LEU A 91 11.87 1.20 -2.22
CA LEU A 91 12.20 0.42 -1.02
C LEU A 91 13.68 0.50 -0.63
N THR A 92 14.53 1.08 -1.50
CA THR A 92 15.99 1.13 -1.27
C THR A 92 16.36 2.04 -0.10
N ALA A 93 17.57 1.89 0.41
CA ALA A 93 18.19 2.86 1.32
C ALA A 93 18.74 4.12 0.61
N GLY A 94 18.54 4.23 -0.71
CA GLY A 94 19.03 5.32 -1.55
C GLY A 94 18.22 6.61 -1.45
N LYS A 95 18.55 7.58 -2.31
CA LYS A 95 17.86 8.88 -2.33
C LYS A 95 16.37 8.70 -2.67
N GLY A 96 15.50 9.10 -1.74
CA GLY A 96 14.05 9.04 -1.92
C GLY A 96 13.44 7.65 -1.69
N GLY A 97 14.23 6.70 -1.18
CA GLY A 97 13.74 5.41 -0.71
C GLY A 97 13.42 5.42 0.78
N ILE A 98 12.53 4.53 1.19
CA ILE A 98 12.06 4.41 2.58
C ILE A 98 12.93 3.46 3.42
N GLY A 99 13.89 2.76 2.80
CA GLY A 99 14.65 1.70 3.48
C GLY A 99 15.48 2.16 4.67
N THR A 100 15.86 3.45 4.74
CA THR A 100 16.55 4.01 5.92
C THR A 100 15.61 4.43 7.05
N GLU A 101 14.31 4.56 6.77
CA GLU A 101 13.29 5.00 7.73
C GLU A 101 12.55 3.82 8.38
N MET A 102 12.58 2.65 7.74
CA MET A 102 11.91 1.45 8.21
C MET A 102 12.78 0.62 9.14
N THR A 103 12.21 0.23 10.28
CA THR A 103 12.77 -0.80 11.17
C THR A 103 12.44 -2.21 10.65
N ASP A 104 13.10 -3.24 11.20
CA ASP A 104 12.76 -4.64 10.91
C ASP A 104 11.27 -4.93 11.24
N GLU A 105 10.78 -4.37 12.34
CA GLU A 105 9.38 -4.48 12.75
C GLU A 105 8.43 -3.81 11.75
N ASP A 106 8.80 -2.65 11.20
CA ASP A 106 8.00 -1.97 10.18
C ASP A 106 7.91 -2.79 8.89
N TRP A 107 9.00 -3.47 8.52
CA TRP A 107 8.98 -4.38 7.37
C TRP A 107 8.11 -5.60 7.59
N VAL A 108 8.13 -6.20 8.79
CA VAL A 108 7.21 -7.29 9.15
C VAL A 108 5.77 -6.82 9.08
N LEU A 109 5.50 -5.62 9.61
CA LEU A 109 4.19 -5.00 9.60
C LEU A 109 3.68 -4.79 8.16
N ALA A 110 4.53 -4.25 7.29
CA ALA A 110 4.18 -4.04 5.90
C ALA A 110 3.95 -5.37 5.17
N ILE A 111 4.91 -6.29 5.22
CA ILE A 111 4.93 -7.49 4.38
C ILE A 111 3.91 -8.53 4.85
N ARG A 112 3.82 -8.82 6.16
CA ARG A 112 2.91 -9.86 6.67
C ARG A 112 1.53 -9.34 7.01
N HIS A 113 1.42 -8.09 7.44
CA HIS A 113 0.16 -7.54 7.94
C HIS A 113 -0.48 -6.51 7.00
N GLY A 114 0.24 -6.06 5.97
CA GLY A 114 -0.25 -5.05 5.05
C GLY A 114 -0.47 -3.70 5.72
N VAL A 115 0.33 -3.37 6.73
CA VAL A 115 0.23 -2.14 7.50
C VAL A 115 1.56 -1.39 7.43
N MET A 116 1.54 -0.12 7.05
CA MET A 116 2.74 0.73 7.00
C MET A 116 3.14 1.20 8.41
N HIS A 117 4.34 1.78 8.54
CA HIS A 117 4.85 2.29 9.82
C HIS A 117 3.95 3.38 10.46
N ASP A 118 3.10 4.05 9.66
CA ASP A 118 2.13 5.05 10.13
C ASP A 118 0.79 4.43 10.57
N GLY A 119 0.70 3.09 10.53
CA GLY A 119 -0.48 2.30 10.89
C GLY A 119 -1.53 2.22 9.79
N THR A 120 -1.38 2.90 8.66
CA THR A 120 -2.35 2.79 7.55
C THR A 120 -2.11 1.54 6.71
N SER A 121 -3.12 1.12 5.94
CA SER A 121 -3.00 -0.06 5.08
C SER A 121 -2.08 0.22 3.91
N VAL A 122 -1.21 -0.74 3.57
CA VAL A 122 -0.57 -0.77 2.24
C VAL A 122 -1.65 -0.82 1.16
N PHE A 123 -1.35 -0.24 0.01
CA PHE A 123 -2.27 -0.21 -1.12
C PHE A 123 -1.85 -1.24 -2.16
N ILE A 124 -2.78 -2.11 -2.57
CA ILE A 124 -2.63 -3.15 -3.61
C ILE A 124 -1.67 -4.30 -3.26
N MET A 125 -0.63 -4.08 -2.44
CA MET A 125 0.35 -5.10 -2.09
C MET A 125 -0.30 -6.37 -1.47
N PRO A 126 -0.02 -7.57 -2.00
CA PRO A 126 -0.71 -8.81 -1.63
C PRO A 126 -0.14 -9.44 -0.34
N SER A 127 -0.21 -8.74 0.79
CA SER A 127 0.41 -9.16 2.06
C SER A 127 -0.04 -10.53 2.57
N ASN A 128 -1.26 -10.95 2.22
CA ASN A 128 -1.78 -12.28 2.57
C ASN A 128 -0.98 -13.43 1.94
N ASP A 129 -0.33 -13.20 0.79
CA ASP A 129 0.50 -14.20 0.12
C ASP A 129 1.87 -14.31 0.79
N PHE A 130 2.33 -13.25 1.45
CA PHE A 130 3.62 -13.19 2.14
C PHE A 130 3.54 -13.54 3.63
N TYR A 131 2.33 -13.62 4.20
CA TYR A 131 2.10 -13.97 5.60
C TYR A 131 2.81 -15.27 6.02
N TYR A 132 2.96 -16.23 5.09
CA TYR A 132 3.54 -17.55 5.34
C TYR A 132 5.07 -17.62 5.18
N LEU A 133 5.72 -16.53 4.77
CA LEU A 133 7.19 -16.49 4.69
C LEU A 133 7.78 -16.79 6.07
N SER A 134 8.80 -17.63 6.15
CA SER A 134 9.52 -17.86 7.40
C SER A 134 10.24 -16.60 7.87
N ASP A 135 10.59 -16.51 9.15
CA ASP A 135 11.36 -15.37 9.66
C ASP A 135 12.73 -15.24 8.99
N ALA A 136 13.34 -16.37 8.59
CA ALA A 136 14.60 -16.37 7.86
C ALA A 136 14.46 -15.78 6.45
N ASP A 137 13.41 -16.19 5.71
CA ASP A 137 13.11 -15.67 4.38
C ASP A 137 12.82 -14.17 4.44
N LEU A 138 11.98 -13.77 5.38
CA LEU A 138 11.60 -12.37 5.57
C LEU A 138 12.81 -11.53 5.96
N ALA A 139 13.61 -11.98 6.91
CA ALA A 139 14.81 -11.26 7.33
C ALA A 139 15.86 -11.14 6.21
N GLY A 140 15.90 -12.12 5.28
CA GLY A 140 16.68 -12.03 4.05
C GLY A 140 16.18 -10.94 3.10
N ILE A 141 14.86 -10.85 2.89
CA ILE A 141 14.24 -9.80 2.05
C ILE A 141 14.52 -8.40 2.61
N THR A 142 14.35 -8.20 3.93
CA THR A 142 14.48 -6.87 4.55
C THR A 142 15.91 -6.34 4.62
N ARG A 143 16.91 -7.18 4.37
CA ARG A 143 18.33 -6.78 4.45
C ARG A 143 19.01 -6.65 3.09
N PHE A 144 18.27 -6.89 2.01
CA PHE A 144 18.79 -6.89 0.64
C PHE A 144 18.81 -5.48 -0.02
N HIS A 145 18.24 -4.44 0.62
CA HIS A 145 17.91 -3.14 0.01
C HIS A 145 18.87 -1.97 0.30
#